data_AF-A0A5N8WMV2-F1
#
_entry.id   AF-A0A5N8WMV2-F1
#
_cell.length_a   1.000
_cell.length_b   1.000
_cell.length_c   1.000
_cell.angle_alpha   90.00
_cell.angle_beta   90.00
_cell.angle_gamma   90.00
#
_symmetry.space_group_name_H-M   'P 1'
#
loop_
_entity.id
_entity.type
_entity.pdbx_description
1 polymer ?
#
loop_
_entity_poly.entity_id
_entity_poly.type
_entity_poly.pdbx_seq_one_letter_code
_entity_poly.pdbx_strand_id
1 'polypeptide(L)' 'MTTSPPERFHLTMASAGHPTMHGWWPREATARHKFATWVGSWGKPGARVTLADVETGTMLAT' A
#
# COMPACT_ATOMS: atom_id res chain seq x y z
N MET A 1 10.15 17.28 17.71
CA MET A 1 9.72 17.41 16.30
C MET A 1 9.75 16.00 15.70
N THR A 2 8.61 15.33 15.66
CA THR A 2 8.53 13.98 15.07
C THR A 2 8.24 14.14 13.59
N THR A 3 9.30 14.17 12.78
CA THR A 3 9.19 14.11 11.33
C THR A 3 8.69 12.72 10.96
N SER A 4 7.38 12.52 10.85
CA SER A 4 6.89 11.42 10.01
C SER A 4 7.52 11.63 8.63
N PRO A 5 8.23 10.64 8.05
CA PRO A 5 8.74 10.79 6.71
C PRO A 5 7.55 11.14 5.79
N PRO A 6 7.74 11.98 4.76
CA PRO A 6 6.65 12.43 3.89
C PRO A 6 5.87 11.26 3.25
N GLU A 7 6.44 10.06 3.27
CA GLU A 7 5.97 8.85 2.61
C GLU A 7 6.27 7.60 3.49
N ARG A 8 5.46 7.38 4.54
CA ARG A 8 5.62 6.25 5.50
C ARG A 8 4.92 4.96 5.07
N PHE A 9 3.76 5.11 4.44
CA PHE A 9 2.91 3.98 4.09
C PHE A 9 3.03 3.70 2.60
N HIS A 10 3.49 2.51 2.26
CA HIS A 10 3.71 2.06 0.89
C HIS A 10 2.61 1.06 0.49
N LEU A 11 1.90 1.36 -0.58
CA LEU A 11 0.97 0.44 -1.23
C LEU A 11 1.63 -0.10 -2.49
N THR A 12 1.69 -1.42 -2.63
CA THR A 12 2.21 -2.08 -3.83
C THR A 12 1.13 -2.99 -4.39
N MET A 13 0.89 -2.93 -5.70
CA MET A 13 0.07 -3.90 -6.41
C MET A 13 0.96 -4.73 -7.33
N ALA A 14 0.96 -6.03 -7.13
CA ALA A 14 1.57 -7.00 -8.02
C ALA A 14 0.50 -7.73 -8.82
N SER A 15 0.77 -7.99 -10.10
CA SER A 15 -0.05 -8.87 -10.95
C SER A 15 0.85 -9.98 -11.48
N ALA A 16 0.43 -11.23 -11.35
CA ALA A 16 1.23 -12.39 -11.72
C ALA A 16 2.65 -12.40 -11.09
N GLY A 17 2.79 -11.88 -9.87
CA GLY A 17 4.07 -11.79 -9.16
C GLY A 17 4.95 -10.59 -9.50
N HIS A 18 4.56 -9.76 -10.47
CA HIS A 18 5.30 -8.57 -10.86
C HIS A 18 4.67 -7.29 -10.29
N PRO A 19 5.43 -6.42 -9.61
CA PRO A 19 4.94 -5.09 -9.22
C PRO A 19 4.51 -4.30 -10.46
N THR A 20 3.25 -3.87 -10.47
CA THR A 20 2.64 -3.14 -11.60
C THR A 20 2.27 -1.71 -11.22
N MET A 21 2.00 -1.46 -9.93
CA MET A 21 1.65 -0.14 -9.43
C MET A 21 2.13 0.01 -7.99
N HIS A 22 2.54 1.21 -7.62
CA HIS A 22 2.90 1.52 -6.25
C HIS A 22 2.58 2.97 -5.91
N GLY A 23 2.39 3.26 -4.64
CA GLY A 23 2.05 4.59 -4.15
C GLY A 23 2.42 4.78 -2.69
N TRP A 24 2.66 6.03 -2.32
CA TRP A 24 3.14 6.40 -0.99
C TRP A 24 2.22 7.43 -0.33
N TRP A 25 2.03 7.28 0.98
CA TRP A 25 1.25 8.21 1.79
C TRP A 25 1.89 8.46 3.16
N PRO A 26 1.77 9.68 3.71
CA PRO A 26 2.22 10.00 5.06
C PRO A 26 1.26 9.51 6.16
N ARG A 27 -0.01 9.21 5.82
CA ARG A 27 -1.06 8.87 6.79
C ARG A 27 -1.65 7.49 6.52
N GLU A 28 -1.70 6.65 7.56
CA GLU A 28 -2.24 5.28 7.47
C GLU A 28 -3.70 5.28 6.98
N ALA A 29 -4.54 6.18 7.50
CA ALA A 29 -5.94 6.26 7.14
C ALA A 29 -6.15 6.50 5.63
N THR A 30 -5.34 7.40 5.04
CA THR A 30 -5.36 7.64 3.58
C THR A 30 -4.86 6.43 2.81
N ALA A 31 -3.79 5.78 3.29
CA ALA A 31 -3.23 4.59 2.67
C ALA A 31 -4.23 3.41 2.68
N ARG A 32 -4.96 3.20 3.79
CA ARG A 32 -6.03 2.20 3.91
C ARG A 32 -7.20 2.49 2.98
N HIS A 33 -7.59 3.76 2.85
CA HIS A 33 -8.65 4.14 1.90
C HIS A 33 -8.23 3.85 0.45
N LYS A 34 -6.96 4.11 0.10
CA LYS A 34 -6.41 3.79 -1.23
C LYS A 34 -6.24 2.29 -1.45
N PHE A 35 -5.84 1.54 -0.43
CA PHE A 35 -5.83 0.07 -0.46
C PHE A 35 -7.21 -0.48 -0.83
N ALA A 36 -8.27 -0.08 -0.13
CA ALA A 36 -9.64 -0.55 -0.41
C ALA A 36 -10.09 -0.17 -1.84
N THR A 37 -9.74 1.04 -2.28
CA THR A 37 -10.01 1.47 -3.66
C THR A 37 -9.30 0.59 -4.69
N TRP A 38 -8.01 0.29 -4.48
CA TRP A 38 -7.23 -0.55 -5.40
C TRP A 38 -7.73 -1.98 -5.44
N VAL A 39 -8.09 -2.55 -4.29
CA VAL A 39 -8.73 -3.88 -4.23
C VAL A 39 -10.03 -3.88 -5.02
N GLY A 40 -10.87 -2.85 -4.87
CA GLY A 40 -12.14 -2.76 -5.60
C GLY A 40 -11.97 -2.54 -7.12
N SER A 41 -10.99 -1.76 -7.55
CA SER A 41 -10.79 -1.44 -8.98
C SER A 41 -9.92 -2.43 -9.73
N TRP A 42 -8.93 -3.04 -9.07
CA TRP A 42 -7.88 -3.84 -9.69
C TRP A 42 -7.75 -5.24 -9.11
N GLY A 43 -8.48 -5.55 -8.03
CA GLY A 43 -8.55 -6.88 -7.46
C GLY A 43 -9.11 -7.87 -8.47
N LYS A 44 -8.24 -8.75 -8.96
CA LYS A 44 -8.57 -9.85 -9.87
C LYS A 44 -7.74 -11.07 -9.49
N PRO A 45 -8.15 -12.29 -9.87
CA PRO A 45 -7.34 -13.48 -9.64
C PRO A 45 -5.89 -13.27 -10.13
N GLY A 46 -4.92 -13.48 -9.23
CA GLY A 46 -3.49 -13.27 -9.51
C GLY A 46 -2.97 -11.84 -9.28
N ALA A 47 -3.83 -10.89 -8.90
CA ALA A 47 -3.41 -9.61 -8.36
C ALA A 47 -3.31 -9.67 -6.82
N ARG A 48 -2.24 -9.09 -6.27
CA ARG A 48 -2.03 -8.92 -4.83
C ARG A 48 -1.74 -7.46 -4.55
N VAL A 49 -2.50 -6.87 -3.63
CA VAL A 49 -2.30 -5.49 -3.18
C VAL A 49 -1.78 -5.57 -1.76
N THR A 50 -0.67 -4.93 -1.43
CA THR A 50 -0.04 -4.98 -0.11
C THR A 50 0.16 -3.57 0.41
N LEU A 51 -0.28 -3.33 1.65
CA LEU A 51 -0.04 -2.09 2.38
C LEU A 51 1.00 -2.35 3.48
N ALA A 52 2.09 -1.61 3.47
CA ALA A 52 3.16 -1.69 4.46
C ALA A 52 3.42 -0.34 5.13
N ASP A 53 3.72 -0.36 6.42
CA ASP A 53 4.36 0.73 7.15
C ASP A 53 5.87 0.50 7.10
N VAL A 54 6.59 1.30 6.30
CA VAL A 54 8.02 1.08 6.09
C VAL A 54 8.88 1.58 7.24
N GLU A 55 8.34 2.46 8.09
CA GLU A 55 9.06 2.94 9.27
C GLU A 55 9.19 1.83 10.31
N THR A 56 8.15 1.01 10.45
CA THR A 56 8.14 -0.12 11.39
C THR A 56 8.47 -1.46 10.73
N GLY A 57 8.50 -1.51 9.39
CA GLY A 57 8.65 -2.75 8.63
C GLY A 57 7.42 -3.66 8.70
N THR A 58 6.27 -3.15 9.13
CA THR A 58 5.06 -3.94 9.37
C THR A 58 4.18 -4.00 8.13
N MET A 59 3.73 -5.19 7.75
CA MET A 59 2.66 -5.35 6.76
C MET A 59 1.31 -5.15 7.43
N LEU A 60 0.55 -4.15 6.99
CA LEU A 60 -0.73 -3.77 7.59
C LEU A 60 -1.92 -4.49 6.93
N ALA A 61 -1.83 -4.77 5.62
CA ALA A 61 -2.85 -5.48 4.86
C ALA A 61 -2.28 -6.12 3.58
N THR A 62 -2.94 -7.18 3.10
CA THR A 62 -2.67 -7.83 1.80
C THR A 62 -3.95 -8.29 1.12
#